data_AF-A0A5C4SW89-F1
#
_entry.id   AF-A0A5C4SW89-F1
#
_cell.length_a   1.000
_cell.length_b   1.000
_cell.length_c   1.000
_cell.angle_alpha   90.00
_cell.angle_beta   90.00
_cell.angle_gamma   90.00
#
_symmetry.space_group_name_H-M   'P 1'
#
loop_
_entity.id
_entity.type
_entity.pdbx_description
1 polymer ?
#
loop_
_entity_poly.entity_id
_entity_poly.type
_entity_poly.pdbx_seq_one_letter_code
_entity_poly.pdbx_strand_id
1 'polypeptide(L)'
;MMRPYDLLLPPVISAVVGHEMNLYFDNLIAGEATRYDFDVHAGIGRHRNDRWTCVPEQPGDYPLTVEVYSEEGERLATAQTVIRVKPAESAPGEARRVLFIGDSTTAAGQYTGELLRLCATDGRGLTLVGTKGIAPNSFEGRGGWKVDDYVLKPESPFVFEDELDFVRYMSENEYAGLDDVCIHLGINDAFQETEDDGVERLLARKMPMLERMIADIWRYDANIRIGMMLVIPPSRTQDSFGKNYGAGQSRRRYKRNWFLWNRELMSRFSDRPGIELIPLHVNLDTARNMQTEVTAANARNARPEQCQSNGVHPAVEGYRQMADVVYAWLKA
;
A
#
# COMPACT_ATOMS: atom_id res chain seq x y z
N MET A 1 19.84 -6.87 -12.53
CA MET A 1 19.17 -8.02 -11.88
C MET A 1 18.87 -7.67 -10.42
N MET A 2 17.67 -7.93 -9.93
CA MET A 2 17.27 -7.64 -8.54
C MET A 2 17.92 -8.61 -7.55
N ARG A 3 18.52 -8.06 -6.49
CA ARG A 3 19.09 -8.84 -5.39
C ARG A 3 18.04 -9.03 -4.29
N PRO A 4 18.05 -10.17 -3.57
CA PRO A 4 17.04 -10.46 -2.55
C PRO A 4 17.06 -9.51 -1.34
N TYR A 5 18.14 -8.74 -1.16
CA TYR A 5 18.33 -7.77 -0.09
C TYR A 5 18.27 -6.31 -0.57
N ASP A 6 17.94 -6.05 -1.85
CA ASP A 6 17.70 -4.68 -2.30
C ASP A 6 16.57 -4.07 -1.45
N LEU A 7 16.77 -2.83 -0.98
CA LEU A 7 15.84 -2.14 -0.10
C LEU A 7 14.76 -1.38 -0.90
N LEU A 8 13.50 -1.59 -0.52
CA LEU A 8 12.31 -0.86 -0.97
C LEU A 8 11.88 0.12 0.11
N LEU A 9 12.71 1.16 0.31
CA LEU A 9 12.48 2.20 1.31
C LEU A 9 12.05 3.50 0.60
N PRO A 10 10.81 3.99 0.81
CA PRO A 10 10.35 5.25 0.23
C PRO A 10 11.18 6.44 0.76
N PRO A 11 11.36 7.52 -0.02
CA PRO A 11 12.17 8.67 0.41
C PRO A 11 11.57 9.43 1.61
N VAL A 12 10.24 9.39 1.77
CA VAL A 12 9.53 10.00 2.89
C VAL A 12 8.46 9.04 3.39
N ILE A 13 8.31 8.93 4.71
CA ILE A 13 7.21 8.21 5.37
C ILE A 13 6.49 9.21 6.27
N SER A 14 5.20 9.43 6.02
CA SER A 14 4.37 10.28 6.88
C SER A 14 4.04 9.56 8.18
N ALA A 15 4.09 10.29 9.29
CA ALA A 15 3.72 9.86 10.63
C ALA A 15 2.94 10.97 11.34
N VAL A 16 2.30 10.65 12.47
CA VAL A 16 1.52 11.61 13.27
C VAL A 16 1.92 11.48 14.73
N VAL A 17 2.06 12.61 15.43
CA VAL A 17 2.28 12.61 16.88
C VAL A 17 1.19 11.77 17.57
N GLY A 18 1.62 10.85 18.45
CA GLY A 18 0.73 9.98 19.22
C GLY A 18 0.18 8.75 18.48
N HIS A 19 0.45 8.60 17.17
CA HIS A 19 0.06 7.41 16.42
C HIS A 19 1.27 6.48 16.21
N GLU A 20 1.07 5.19 16.47
CA GLU A 20 2.11 4.20 16.20
C GLU A 20 2.36 4.07 14.70
N MET A 21 3.63 3.99 14.32
CA MET A 21 4.04 3.60 13.00
C MET A 21 5.25 2.66 13.06
N ASN A 22 5.32 1.79 12.07
CA ASN A 22 6.27 0.69 12.01
C ASN A 22 6.93 0.65 10.64
N LEU A 23 8.13 0.06 10.62
CA LEU A 23 8.90 -0.25 9.43
C LEU A 23 9.37 -1.70 9.56
N TYR A 24 8.59 -2.63 9.01
CA TYR A 24 8.86 -4.07 9.07
C TYR A 24 9.93 -4.48 8.07
N PHE A 25 11.01 -5.11 8.53
CA PHE A 25 12.18 -5.40 7.71
C PHE A 25 11.89 -6.38 6.57
N ASP A 26 11.03 -7.37 6.79
CA ASP A 26 10.62 -8.30 5.72
C ASP A 26 9.84 -7.61 4.62
N ASN A 27 9.18 -6.49 4.93
CA ASN A 27 8.45 -5.72 3.95
C ASN A 27 9.35 -4.74 3.20
N LEU A 28 10.66 -4.68 3.48
CA LEU A 28 11.59 -3.83 2.74
C LEU A 28 12.33 -4.56 1.63
N ILE A 29 12.26 -5.89 1.57
CA ILE A 29 13.11 -6.67 0.66
C ILE A 29 12.30 -7.73 -0.09
N ALA A 30 12.78 -8.12 -1.28
CA ALA A 30 12.17 -9.22 -2.05
C ALA A 30 12.47 -10.61 -1.45
N GLY A 31 13.54 -10.72 -0.67
CA GLY A 31 13.99 -11.93 0.00
C GLY A 31 13.27 -12.19 1.32
N GLU A 32 13.93 -12.89 2.23
CA GLU A 32 13.42 -13.18 3.56
C GLU A 32 14.31 -12.51 4.60
N ALA A 33 13.73 -11.64 5.44
CA ALA A 33 14.50 -10.79 6.34
C ALA A 33 15.29 -11.57 7.40
N THR A 34 14.85 -12.77 7.78
CA THR A 34 15.54 -13.59 8.79
C THR A 34 16.90 -14.13 8.33
N ARG A 35 17.27 -13.91 7.06
CA ARG A 35 18.57 -14.29 6.47
C ARG A 35 19.62 -13.18 6.53
N TYR A 36 19.27 -12.03 7.09
CA TYR A 36 20.11 -10.85 7.12
C TYR A 36 20.04 -10.20 8.49
N ASP A 37 21.07 -9.45 8.84
CA ASP A 37 21.03 -8.55 9.97
C ASP A 37 20.64 -7.14 9.49
N PHE A 38 19.77 -6.47 10.24
CA PHE A 38 19.27 -5.14 9.90
C PHE A 38 19.74 -4.17 10.98
N ASP A 39 20.43 -3.10 10.58
CA ASP A 39 20.75 -1.99 11.46
C ASP A 39 19.91 -0.76 11.06
N VAL A 40 19.45 0.00 12.07
CA VAL A 40 18.62 1.18 11.87
C VAL A 40 19.18 2.34 12.70
N HIS A 41 19.59 3.38 12.00
CA HIS A 41 20.02 4.64 12.60
C HIS A 41 18.89 5.66 12.49
N ALA A 42 18.31 6.05 13.62
CA ALA A 42 17.22 7.03 13.69
C ALA A 42 17.32 7.86 14.98
N GLY A 43 16.88 9.12 14.91
CA GLY A 43 16.79 10.00 16.08
C GLY A 43 15.58 9.73 16.99
N ILE A 44 14.62 8.93 16.53
CA ILE A 44 13.38 8.55 17.24
C ILE A 44 13.09 7.06 17.06
N GLY A 45 12.14 6.55 17.85
CA GLY A 45 11.68 5.16 17.77
C GLY A 45 12.63 4.15 18.40
N ARG A 46 12.36 2.86 18.16
CA ARG A 46 13.09 1.73 18.76
C ARG A 46 13.28 0.64 17.72
N HIS A 47 14.49 0.10 17.67
CA HIS A 47 14.80 -1.10 16.89
C HIS A 47 14.27 -2.36 17.61
N ARG A 48 13.67 -3.27 16.85
CA ARG A 48 13.17 -4.59 17.26
C ARG A 48 13.67 -5.64 16.27
N ASN A 49 13.66 -6.90 16.67
CA ASN A 49 14.10 -8.02 15.82
C ASN A 49 13.44 -8.05 14.43
N ASP A 50 12.17 -7.65 14.30
CA ASP A 50 11.41 -7.73 13.06
C ASP A 50 11.10 -6.37 12.41
N ARG A 51 11.40 -5.26 13.09
CA ARG A 51 11.02 -3.91 12.64
C ARG A 51 11.73 -2.79 13.41
N TRP A 52 11.68 -1.60 12.86
CA TRP A 52 11.74 -0.37 13.66
C TRP A 52 10.31 0.12 13.97
N THR A 53 10.09 0.64 15.17
CA THR A 53 8.75 1.07 15.66
C THR A 53 8.83 2.41 16.40
N CYS A 54 7.84 3.26 16.22
CA CYS A 54 7.80 4.58 16.84
C CYS A 54 6.36 5.01 17.15
N VAL A 55 6.17 5.63 18.31
CA VAL A 55 5.03 6.53 18.57
C VAL A 55 5.64 7.91 18.73
N PRO A 56 5.60 8.77 17.68
CA PRO A 56 6.26 10.06 17.73
C PRO A 56 5.64 10.99 18.78
N GLU A 57 6.46 11.74 19.49
CA GLU A 57 6.00 12.67 20.54
C GLU A 57 5.99 14.13 20.07
N GLN A 58 6.74 14.45 19.01
CA GLN A 58 6.92 15.81 18.51
C GLN A 58 6.88 15.84 16.98
N PRO A 59 6.31 16.90 16.37
CA PRO A 59 6.35 17.08 14.93
C PRO A 59 7.77 17.42 14.45
N GLY A 60 8.08 17.04 13.22
CA GLY A 60 9.39 17.30 12.62
C GLY A 60 9.78 16.26 11.57
N ASP A 61 10.90 16.53 10.89
CA ASP A 61 11.51 15.61 9.94
C ASP A 61 12.68 14.89 10.62
N TYR A 62 12.57 13.56 10.71
CA TYR A 62 13.58 12.71 11.36
C TYR A 62 14.24 11.81 10.33
N PRO A 63 15.54 11.99 10.03
CA PRO A 63 16.24 11.10 9.12
C PRO A 63 16.34 9.69 9.72
N LEU A 64 16.15 8.69 8.87
CA LEU A 64 16.30 7.28 9.21
C LEU A 64 17.11 6.59 8.11
N THR A 65 18.15 5.85 8.51
CA THR A 65 18.94 4.99 7.62
C THR A 65 18.70 3.54 7.99
N VAL A 66 18.44 2.70 6.99
CA VAL A 66 18.38 1.24 7.14
C VAL A 66 19.57 0.64 6.41
N GLU A 67 20.29 -0.23 7.10
CA GLU A 67 21.40 -1.00 6.53
C GLU A 67 21.11 -2.49 6.65
N VAL A 68 21.55 -3.27 5.66
CA VAL A 68 21.41 -4.72 5.63
C VAL A 68 22.79 -5.34 5.57
N TYR A 69 23.03 -6.30 6.45
CA TYR A 69 24.30 -7.00 6.59
C TYR A 69 24.13 -8.50 6.32
N SER A 70 25.20 -9.14 5.82
CA SER A 70 25.32 -10.60 5.77
C SER A 70 25.55 -11.17 7.18
N GLU A 71 25.44 -12.50 7.33
CA GLU A 71 25.75 -13.18 8.60
C GLU A 71 27.23 -13.01 9.01
N GLU A 72 28.12 -12.78 8.02
CA GLU A 72 29.55 -12.51 8.22
C GLU A 72 29.86 -11.04 8.55
N GLY A 73 28.84 -10.17 8.60
CA GLY A 73 28.99 -8.75 8.92
C GLY A 73 29.36 -7.86 7.72
N GLU A 74 29.23 -8.34 6.48
CA GLU A 74 29.41 -7.50 5.29
C GLU A 74 28.15 -6.64 5.06
N ARG A 75 28.31 -5.32 4.88
CA ARG A 75 27.18 -4.45 4.53
C ARG A 75 26.76 -4.67 3.06
N LEU A 76 25.59 -5.24 2.86
CA LEU A 76 25.02 -5.61 1.56
C LEU A 76 24.22 -4.49 0.90
N ALA A 77 23.50 -3.69 1.70
CA ALA A 77 22.67 -2.58 1.22
C ALA A 77 22.53 -1.47 2.27
N THR A 78 22.23 -0.26 1.80
CA THR A 78 21.88 0.90 2.63
C THR A 78 20.83 1.74 1.90
N ALA A 79 19.87 2.29 2.62
CA ALA A 79 18.88 3.23 2.11
C ALA A 79 18.48 4.24 3.19
N GLN A 80 18.05 5.42 2.76
CA GLN A 80 17.66 6.51 3.64
C GLN A 80 16.22 6.94 3.38
N THR A 81 15.57 7.41 4.42
CA THR A 81 14.23 8.01 4.38
C THR A 81 14.14 9.14 5.39
N VAL A 82 13.09 9.95 5.27
CA VAL A 82 12.68 10.92 6.28
C VAL A 82 11.35 10.48 6.86
N ILE A 83 11.30 10.29 8.18
CA ILE A 83 10.04 10.18 8.92
C ILE A 83 9.52 11.60 9.14
N ARG A 84 8.50 11.98 8.37
CA ARG A 84 7.84 13.28 8.48
C ARG A 84 6.69 13.18 9.48
N VAL A 85 6.94 13.61 10.70
CA VAL A 85 5.96 13.59 11.79
C VAL A 85 5.13 14.87 11.74
N LYS A 86 3.83 14.71 11.50
CA LYS A 86 2.84 15.78 11.50
C LYS A 86 2.24 15.97 12.91
N PRO A 87 1.76 17.17 13.25
CA PRO A 87 1.11 17.43 14.53
C PRO A 87 -0.08 16.51 14.81
N ALA A 88 -0.43 16.30 16.08
CA ALA A 88 -1.55 15.43 16.46
C ALA A 88 -2.90 15.99 15.97
N GLU A 89 -3.08 17.31 16.05
CA GLU A 89 -4.26 18.03 15.58
C GLU A 89 -4.02 18.57 14.18
N SER A 90 -4.97 18.37 13.27
CA SER A 90 -4.92 19.01 11.96
C SER A 90 -5.14 20.52 12.09
N ALA A 91 -4.43 21.30 11.26
CA ALA A 91 -4.74 22.72 11.11
C ALA A 91 -6.21 22.89 10.67
N PRO A 92 -6.91 23.95 11.16
CA PRO A 92 -8.27 24.24 10.71
C PRO A 92 -8.33 24.36 9.18
N GLY A 93 -9.35 23.75 8.57
CA GLY A 93 -9.52 23.75 7.13
C GLY A 93 -10.78 23.02 6.70
N GLU A 94 -11.10 23.12 5.41
CA GLU A 94 -12.21 22.39 4.82
C GLU A 94 -11.94 20.87 4.83
N ALA A 95 -13.05 20.12 4.90
CA ALA A 95 -13.03 18.66 4.82
C ALA A 95 -12.46 18.23 3.48
N ARG A 96 -11.50 17.30 3.53
CA ARG A 96 -10.90 16.78 2.30
C ARG A 96 -11.88 15.85 1.62
N ARG A 97 -12.03 16.00 0.30
CA ARG A 97 -12.81 15.10 -0.54
C ARG A 97 -11.88 14.17 -1.30
N VAL A 98 -12.04 12.87 -1.10
CA VAL A 98 -11.09 11.86 -1.60
C VAL A 98 -11.81 10.76 -2.37
N LEU A 99 -11.24 10.37 -3.50
CA LEU A 99 -11.64 9.20 -4.28
C LEU A 99 -10.56 8.11 -4.13
N PHE A 100 -10.95 6.92 -3.69
CA PHE A 100 -10.07 5.75 -3.64
C PHE A 100 -10.35 4.80 -4.81
N ILE A 101 -9.38 4.65 -5.70
CA ILE A 101 -9.40 3.70 -6.82
C ILE A 101 -8.54 2.49 -6.44
N GLY A 102 -9.06 1.28 -6.60
CA GLY A 102 -8.22 0.10 -6.36
C GLY A 102 -8.87 -1.25 -6.63
N ASP A 103 -8.21 -2.29 -6.12
CA ASP A 103 -8.61 -3.68 -6.31
C ASP A 103 -9.49 -4.23 -5.16
N SER A 104 -9.39 -5.52 -4.85
CA SER A 104 -10.13 -6.18 -3.77
C SER A 104 -9.79 -5.64 -2.38
N THR A 105 -8.58 -5.14 -2.17
CA THR A 105 -8.19 -4.54 -0.88
C THR A 105 -8.89 -3.21 -0.63
N THR A 106 -9.15 -2.43 -1.68
CA THR A 106 -10.02 -1.25 -1.62
C THR A 106 -11.49 -1.64 -1.58
N ALA A 107 -11.91 -2.66 -2.35
CA ALA A 107 -13.28 -3.15 -2.37
C ALA A 107 -13.76 -3.69 -1.00
N ALA A 108 -12.83 -4.12 -0.15
CA ALA A 108 -13.14 -4.54 1.22
C ALA A 108 -13.70 -3.38 2.08
N GLY A 109 -13.39 -2.12 1.73
CA GLY A 109 -13.88 -0.92 2.42
C GLY A 109 -13.41 -0.75 3.87
N GLN A 110 -12.55 -1.63 4.36
CA GLN A 110 -12.14 -1.66 5.77
C GLN A 110 -11.21 -0.49 6.12
N TYR A 111 -10.19 -0.23 5.29
CA TYR A 111 -9.26 0.86 5.56
C TYR A 111 -9.90 2.24 5.32
N THR A 112 -10.77 2.37 4.32
CA THR A 112 -11.50 3.62 4.06
C THR A 112 -12.55 3.90 5.14
N GLY A 113 -13.19 2.86 5.67
CA GLY A 113 -14.08 2.98 6.83
C GLY A 113 -13.35 3.41 8.10
N GLU A 114 -12.16 2.86 8.34
CA GLU A 114 -11.32 3.28 9.45
C GLU A 114 -10.80 4.72 9.29
N LEU A 115 -10.47 5.15 8.06
CA LEU A 115 -10.11 6.54 7.78
C LEU A 115 -11.21 7.52 8.17
N LEU A 116 -12.47 7.23 7.84
CA LEU A 116 -13.60 8.04 8.28
C LEU A 116 -13.66 8.15 9.81
N ARG A 117 -13.38 7.05 10.52
CA ARG A 117 -13.34 7.02 11.99
C ARG A 117 -12.20 7.89 12.55
N LEU A 118 -11.00 7.78 11.98
CA LEU A 118 -9.82 8.56 12.39
C LEU A 118 -10.02 10.06 12.12
N CYS A 119 -10.52 10.42 10.93
CA CYS A 119 -10.73 11.82 10.56
C CYS A 119 -11.92 12.48 11.26
N ALA A 120 -12.91 11.72 11.74
CA ALA A 120 -14.02 12.26 12.53
C ALA A 120 -13.55 12.90 13.85
N THR A 121 -12.41 12.48 14.38
CA THR A 121 -11.83 13.02 15.62
C THR A 121 -10.81 14.15 15.38
N ASP A 122 -10.43 14.43 14.13
CA ASP A 122 -9.30 15.30 13.77
C ASP A 122 -9.70 16.72 13.29
N GLY A 123 -10.96 17.11 13.46
CA GLY A 123 -11.45 18.49 13.24
C GLY A 123 -11.58 18.95 11.78
N ARG A 124 -10.78 18.42 10.85
CA ARG A 124 -10.81 18.79 9.42
C ARG A 124 -11.93 18.07 8.65
N GLY A 125 -12.29 16.84 9.02
CA GLY A 125 -13.32 16.04 8.34
C GLY A 125 -12.85 15.41 7.02
N LEU A 126 -13.53 14.34 6.59
CA LEU A 126 -13.23 13.56 5.39
C LEU A 126 -14.52 13.20 4.67
N THR A 127 -14.59 13.46 3.36
CA THR A 127 -15.68 13.03 2.47
C THR A 127 -15.11 12.04 1.46
N LEU A 128 -15.69 10.85 1.39
CA LEU A 128 -15.31 9.86 0.39
C LEU A 128 -16.33 9.85 -0.76
N VAL A 129 -15.85 9.77 -1.99
CA VAL A 129 -16.69 9.63 -3.19
C VAL A 129 -16.38 8.33 -3.93
N GLY A 130 -17.34 7.88 -4.73
CA GLY A 130 -17.25 6.64 -5.51
C GLY A 130 -18.60 5.96 -5.65
N THR A 131 -18.73 5.13 -6.68
CA THR A 131 -19.97 4.40 -7.03
C THR A 131 -20.06 3.02 -6.37
N LYS A 132 -19.02 2.58 -5.68
CA LYS A 132 -19.01 1.37 -4.85
C LYS A 132 -18.98 1.73 -3.37
N GLY A 133 -19.23 0.72 -2.53
CA GLY A 133 -19.39 0.90 -1.09
C GLY A 133 -20.78 1.41 -0.73
N ILE A 134 -20.93 1.87 0.51
CA ILE A 134 -22.16 2.45 1.03
C ILE A 134 -21.78 3.74 1.75
N ALA A 135 -22.36 4.87 1.34
CA ALA A 135 -22.12 6.17 1.96
C ALA A 135 -22.31 6.09 3.49
N PRO A 136 -21.41 6.70 4.29
CA PRO A 136 -20.33 7.61 3.87
C PRO A 136 -19.05 6.93 3.36
N ASN A 137 -18.97 5.60 3.36
CA ASN A 137 -17.80 4.84 2.93
C ASN A 137 -17.90 4.44 1.46
N SER A 138 -17.76 5.44 0.58
CA SER A 138 -17.79 5.26 -0.87
C SER A 138 -16.37 5.18 -1.46
N PHE A 139 -16.21 4.41 -2.54
CA PHE A 139 -14.94 4.21 -3.21
C PHE A 139 -15.12 3.63 -4.63
N GLU A 140 -14.02 3.46 -5.37
CA GLU A 140 -13.92 2.71 -6.63
C GLU A 140 -12.95 1.54 -6.46
N GLY A 141 -13.23 0.67 -5.48
CA GLY A 141 -12.53 -0.59 -5.24
C GLY A 141 -13.27 -1.75 -5.89
N ARG A 142 -12.56 -2.57 -6.69
CA ARG A 142 -13.18 -3.67 -7.45
C ARG A 142 -12.34 -4.94 -7.37
N GLY A 143 -12.94 -6.02 -6.88
CA GLY A 143 -12.24 -7.27 -6.64
C GLY A 143 -11.67 -7.89 -7.93
N GLY A 144 -10.37 -8.21 -7.90
CA GLY A 144 -9.66 -8.82 -9.04
C GLY A 144 -9.25 -7.85 -10.15
N TRP A 145 -9.58 -6.55 -10.02
CA TRP A 145 -9.29 -5.57 -11.06
C TRP A 145 -7.81 -5.19 -11.10
N LYS A 146 -7.36 -4.87 -12.31
CA LYS A 146 -6.01 -4.48 -12.70
C LYS A 146 -6.00 -3.05 -13.25
N VAL A 147 -4.82 -2.53 -13.59
CA VAL A 147 -4.71 -1.20 -14.21
C VAL A 147 -5.47 -1.13 -15.53
N ASP A 148 -5.31 -2.11 -16.43
CA ASP A 148 -6.01 -2.12 -17.72
C ASP A 148 -7.52 -2.24 -17.60
N ASP A 149 -8.02 -2.87 -16.53
CA ASP A 149 -9.45 -2.95 -16.29
C ASP A 149 -10.06 -1.57 -16.09
N TYR A 150 -9.42 -0.68 -15.33
CA TYR A 150 -9.91 0.69 -15.15
C TYR A 150 -9.83 1.55 -16.40
N VAL A 151 -8.91 1.24 -17.32
CA VAL A 151 -8.61 2.12 -18.46
C VAL A 151 -9.18 1.62 -19.77
N LEU A 152 -9.52 0.33 -19.90
CA LEU A 152 -9.97 -0.28 -21.15
C LEU A 152 -11.32 -0.99 -21.06
N LYS A 153 -11.75 -1.46 -19.87
CA LYS A 153 -13.01 -2.23 -19.80
C LYS A 153 -14.22 -1.30 -19.92
N PRO A 154 -15.22 -1.64 -20.74
CA PRO A 154 -16.49 -0.92 -20.78
C PRO A 154 -17.23 -0.89 -19.44
N GLU A 155 -16.99 -1.86 -18.55
CA GLU A 155 -17.57 -1.88 -17.20
C GLU A 155 -16.87 -0.94 -16.20
N SER A 156 -15.74 -0.35 -16.60
CA SER A 156 -15.05 0.66 -15.80
C SER A 156 -15.94 1.89 -15.64
N PRO A 157 -16.05 2.47 -14.43
CA PRO A 157 -16.80 3.70 -14.23
C PRO A 157 -16.17 4.90 -14.95
N PHE A 158 -14.93 4.75 -15.42
CA PHE A 158 -14.18 5.82 -16.07
C PHE A 158 -14.11 5.64 -17.59
N VAL A 159 -14.67 4.56 -18.16
CA VAL A 159 -14.63 4.32 -19.60
C VAL A 159 -16.00 4.59 -20.21
N PHE A 160 -16.04 5.53 -21.14
CA PHE A 160 -17.23 5.91 -21.89
C PHE A 160 -16.91 5.84 -23.38
N GLU A 161 -17.72 5.10 -24.13
CA GLU A 161 -17.51 4.96 -25.59
C GLU A 161 -16.08 4.50 -25.93
N ASP A 162 -15.59 3.52 -25.16
CA ASP A 162 -14.25 2.91 -25.24
C ASP A 162 -13.06 3.86 -24.92
N GLU A 163 -13.34 5.07 -24.42
CA GLU A 163 -12.32 6.04 -24.02
C GLU A 163 -12.38 6.34 -22.52
N LEU A 164 -11.22 6.59 -21.92
CA LEU A 164 -11.16 7.05 -20.54
C LEU A 164 -11.67 8.49 -20.46
N ASP A 165 -12.70 8.73 -19.64
CA ASP A 165 -13.30 10.04 -19.45
C ASP A 165 -13.72 10.30 -17.98
N PHE A 166 -12.74 10.65 -17.17
CA PHE A 166 -12.89 11.01 -15.77
C PHE A 166 -13.72 12.28 -15.58
N VAL A 167 -13.68 13.23 -16.54
CA VAL A 167 -14.53 14.43 -16.52
C VAL A 167 -16.00 14.03 -16.59
N ARG A 168 -16.34 13.14 -17.52
CA ARG A 168 -17.71 12.62 -17.64
C ARG A 168 -18.12 11.83 -16.40
N TYR A 169 -17.26 10.97 -15.87
CA TYR A 169 -17.49 10.27 -14.59
C TYR A 169 -17.86 11.25 -13.46
N MET A 170 -17.08 12.31 -13.27
CA MET A 170 -17.35 13.30 -12.22
C MET A 170 -18.69 14.02 -12.45
N SER A 171 -19.02 14.33 -13.70
CA SER A 171 -20.28 15.00 -14.06
C SER A 171 -21.53 14.11 -13.87
N GLU A 172 -21.50 12.85 -14.32
CA GLU A 172 -22.65 11.94 -14.25
C GLU A 172 -22.98 11.54 -12.81
N ASN A 173 -21.99 11.60 -11.91
CA ASN A 173 -22.15 11.32 -10.48
C ASN A 173 -22.33 12.57 -9.63
N GLU A 174 -22.42 13.76 -10.24
CA GLU A 174 -22.59 15.04 -9.55
C GLU A 174 -21.50 15.31 -8.48
N TYR A 175 -20.26 14.87 -8.77
CA TYR A 175 -19.11 15.10 -7.91
C TYR A 175 -18.38 16.40 -8.28
N ALA A 176 -17.99 17.16 -7.26
CA ALA A 176 -17.24 18.40 -7.39
C ALA A 176 -16.32 18.62 -6.17
N GLY A 177 -15.30 19.46 -6.36
CA GLY A 177 -14.35 19.83 -5.30
C GLY A 177 -13.58 18.63 -4.77
N LEU A 178 -13.02 17.82 -5.68
CA LEU A 178 -12.18 16.67 -5.32
C LEU A 178 -10.77 17.16 -5.01
N ASP A 179 -10.24 16.86 -3.84
CA ASP A 179 -8.90 17.29 -3.42
C ASP A 179 -7.83 16.25 -3.77
N ASP A 180 -8.16 14.98 -3.58
CA ASP A 180 -7.22 13.88 -3.63
C ASP A 180 -7.81 12.66 -4.36
N VAL A 181 -6.98 12.02 -5.18
CA VAL A 181 -7.26 10.68 -5.74
C VAL A 181 -6.17 9.73 -5.29
N CYS A 182 -6.58 8.68 -4.59
CA CYS A 182 -5.69 7.63 -4.12
C CYS A 182 -5.80 6.40 -5.03
N ILE A 183 -4.68 5.92 -5.57
CA ILE A 183 -4.65 4.75 -6.47
C ILE A 183 -3.87 3.61 -5.81
N HIS A 184 -4.55 2.49 -5.56
CA HIS A 184 -3.96 1.26 -5.02
C HIS A 184 -4.22 0.09 -5.97
N LEU A 185 -3.31 -0.07 -6.95
CA LEU A 185 -3.38 -1.11 -7.99
C LEU A 185 -2.00 -1.75 -8.18
N GLY A 186 -2.01 -3.03 -8.58
CA GLY A 186 -0.81 -3.78 -8.89
C GLY A 186 -0.77 -5.21 -8.35
N ILE A 187 -1.58 -5.52 -7.33
CA ILE A 187 -1.69 -6.87 -6.75
C ILE A 187 -2.03 -7.85 -7.87
N ASN A 188 -3.17 -7.64 -8.54
CA ASN A 188 -3.67 -8.55 -9.56
C ASN A 188 -2.85 -8.48 -10.86
N ASP A 189 -2.22 -7.34 -11.16
CA ASP A 189 -1.34 -7.18 -12.30
C ASP A 189 -0.13 -8.11 -12.17
N ALA A 190 0.60 -7.99 -11.06
CA ALA A 190 1.87 -8.67 -10.86
C ALA A 190 1.72 -10.11 -10.30
N PHE A 191 0.50 -10.54 -9.93
CA PHE A 191 0.27 -11.78 -9.19
C PHE A 191 0.82 -13.04 -9.86
N GLN A 192 0.59 -13.17 -11.17
CA GLN A 192 0.76 -14.43 -11.92
C GLN A 192 2.11 -14.55 -12.65
N GLU A 193 2.96 -13.51 -12.62
CA GLU A 193 4.25 -13.56 -13.32
C GLU A 193 5.19 -14.60 -12.69
N THR A 194 5.84 -15.39 -13.53
CA THR A 194 6.72 -16.50 -13.10
C THR A 194 8.20 -16.12 -13.07
N GLU A 195 8.58 -15.05 -13.78
CA GLU A 195 9.95 -14.60 -13.96
C GLU A 195 10.06 -13.09 -13.85
N ASP A 196 11.24 -12.59 -13.45
CA ASP A 196 11.47 -11.16 -13.28
C ASP A 196 11.32 -10.40 -14.62
N ASP A 197 11.87 -10.93 -15.71
CA ASP A 197 11.74 -10.35 -17.05
C ASP A 197 10.27 -10.29 -17.53
N GLY A 198 9.43 -11.23 -17.05
CA GLY A 198 7.99 -11.20 -17.26
C GLY A 198 7.35 -9.98 -16.60
N VAL A 199 7.73 -9.71 -15.34
CA VAL A 199 7.32 -8.51 -14.62
C VAL A 199 7.81 -7.24 -15.33
N GLU A 200 9.05 -7.20 -15.81
CA GLU A 200 9.57 -6.04 -16.55
C GLU A 200 8.75 -5.72 -17.82
N ARG A 201 8.40 -6.74 -18.61
CA ARG A 201 7.49 -6.59 -19.76
C ARG A 201 6.09 -6.16 -19.35
N LEU A 202 5.60 -6.65 -18.22
CA LEU A 202 4.31 -6.25 -17.66
C LEU A 202 4.33 -4.77 -17.26
N LEU A 203 5.36 -4.31 -16.54
CA LEU A 203 5.53 -2.92 -16.13
C LEU A 203 5.57 -1.97 -17.34
N ALA A 204 6.31 -2.35 -18.39
CA ALA A 204 6.38 -1.57 -19.64
C ALA A 204 5.00 -1.36 -20.30
N ARG A 205 4.04 -2.27 -20.08
CA ARG A 205 2.67 -2.13 -20.59
C ARG A 205 1.74 -1.40 -19.62
N LYS A 206 1.85 -1.67 -18.31
CA LYS A 206 0.91 -1.16 -17.29
C LYS A 206 1.19 0.28 -16.88
N MET A 207 2.47 0.68 -16.79
CA MET A 207 2.83 2.02 -16.33
C MET A 207 2.31 3.14 -17.23
N PRO A 208 2.39 3.05 -18.57
CA PRO A 208 1.76 4.04 -19.45
C PRO A 208 0.24 4.16 -19.28
N MET A 209 -0.45 3.06 -18.94
CA MET A 209 -1.90 3.09 -18.68
C MET A 209 -2.22 3.79 -17.35
N LEU A 210 -1.40 3.54 -16.32
CA LEU A 210 -1.51 4.24 -15.03
C LEU A 210 -1.26 5.74 -15.20
N GLU A 211 -0.26 6.13 -16.00
CA GLU A 211 0.03 7.52 -16.36
C GLU A 211 -1.12 8.15 -17.16
N ARG A 212 -1.75 7.42 -18.08
CA ARG A 212 -2.96 7.88 -18.79
C ARG A 212 -4.11 8.15 -17.84
N MET A 213 -4.32 7.27 -16.85
CA MET A 213 -5.35 7.48 -15.83
C MET A 213 -5.10 8.75 -15.00
N ILE A 214 -3.86 8.97 -14.57
CA ILE A 214 -3.48 10.19 -13.84
C ILE A 214 -3.67 11.45 -14.71
N ALA A 215 -3.23 11.41 -15.97
CA ALA A 215 -3.38 12.54 -16.89
C ALA A 215 -4.85 12.91 -17.12
N ASP A 216 -5.74 11.93 -17.18
CA ASP A 216 -7.16 12.16 -17.36
C ASP A 216 -7.85 12.70 -16.08
N ILE A 217 -7.40 12.28 -14.89
CA ILE A 217 -7.79 12.91 -13.62
C ILE A 217 -7.39 14.39 -13.61
N TRP A 218 -6.17 14.72 -14.03
CA TRP A 218 -5.71 16.11 -14.10
C TRP A 218 -6.32 16.92 -15.25
N ARG A 219 -6.89 16.27 -16.26
CA ARG A 219 -7.71 16.93 -17.28
C ARG A 219 -9.01 17.49 -16.67
N TYR A 220 -9.55 16.83 -15.64
CA TYR A 220 -10.67 17.36 -14.86
C TYR A 220 -10.23 18.50 -13.94
N ASP A 221 -9.20 18.29 -13.12
CA ASP A 221 -8.60 19.35 -12.29
C ASP A 221 -7.13 19.05 -12.02
N ALA A 222 -6.25 19.93 -12.49
CA ALA A 222 -4.80 19.82 -12.34
C ALA A 222 -4.31 20.02 -10.90
N ASN A 223 -5.16 20.50 -9.98
CA ASN A 223 -4.80 20.67 -8.57
C ASN A 223 -5.05 19.41 -7.72
N ILE A 224 -5.72 18.39 -8.27
CA ILE A 224 -5.93 17.13 -7.57
C ILE A 224 -4.57 16.51 -7.23
N ARG A 225 -4.33 16.23 -5.95
CA ARG A 225 -3.15 15.48 -5.54
C ARG A 225 -3.39 13.99 -5.76
N ILE A 226 -2.37 13.31 -6.29
CA ILE A 226 -2.41 11.87 -6.47
C ILE A 226 -1.67 11.19 -5.32
N GLY A 227 -2.40 10.42 -4.52
CA GLY A 227 -1.82 9.47 -3.56
C GLY A 227 -1.51 8.15 -4.27
N MET A 228 -0.28 7.94 -4.69
CA MET A 228 0.14 6.66 -5.28
C MET A 228 0.44 5.66 -4.15
N MET A 229 -0.50 4.77 -3.88
CA MET A 229 -0.40 3.81 -2.78
C MET A 229 0.48 2.64 -3.20
N LEU A 230 1.65 2.53 -2.58
CA LEU A 230 2.52 1.37 -2.80
C LEU A 230 1.81 0.12 -2.30
N VAL A 231 1.84 -0.91 -3.15
CA VAL A 231 1.07 -2.14 -2.96
C VAL A 231 1.48 -2.82 -1.65
N ILE A 232 0.51 -3.37 -0.92
CA ILE A 232 0.81 -4.13 0.30
C ILE A 232 1.61 -5.42 0.00
N PRO A 233 2.55 -5.80 0.88
CA PRO A 233 3.29 -7.05 0.76
C PRO A 233 2.37 -8.26 0.96
N PRO A 234 2.77 -9.45 0.49
CA PRO A 234 2.06 -10.66 0.84
C PRO A 234 2.11 -10.96 2.33
N SER A 235 1.20 -11.84 2.75
CA SER A 235 1.26 -12.52 4.05
C SER A 235 2.63 -13.17 4.30
N ARG A 236 2.93 -13.50 5.57
CA ARG A 236 4.26 -13.96 5.97
C ARG A 236 4.57 -15.40 5.55
N THR A 237 3.59 -16.28 5.44
CA THR A 237 3.84 -17.73 5.27
C THR A 237 3.31 -18.30 3.95
N GLN A 238 3.96 -19.37 3.48
CA GLN A 238 3.49 -20.13 2.31
C GLN A 238 2.14 -20.80 2.54
N ASP A 239 1.77 -21.11 3.80
CA ASP A 239 0.52 -21.80 4.14
C ASP A 239 -0.71 -21.04 3.64
N SER A 240 -0.68 -19.71 3.76
CA SER A 240 -1.74 -18.83 3.31
C SER A 240 -1.96 -18.87 1.79
N PHE A 241 -0.87 -19.02 1.01
CA PHE A 241 -0.94 -19.25 -0.43
C PHE A 241 -1.41 -20.66 -0.74
N GLY A 242 -0.94 -21.65 0.02
CA GLY A 242 -1.43 -23.03 -0.06
C GLY A 242 -2.94 -23.11 0.16
N LYS A 243 -3.46 -22.33 1.09
CA LYS A 243 -4.89 -22.28 1.41
C LYS A 243 -5.73 -21.71 0.27
N ASN A 244 -5.35 -20.59 -0.33
CA ASN A 244 -6.16 -19.96 -1.38
C ASN A 244 -5.90 -20.54 -2.78
N TYR A 245 -4.68 -21.00 -3.03
CA TYR A 245 -4.20 -21.27 -4.39
C TYR A 245 -3.60 -22.67 -4.55
N GLY A 246 -3.61 -23.49 -3.49
CA GLY A 246 -2.95 -24.80 -3.49
C GLY A 246 -1.47 -24.67 -3.83
N ALA A 247 -0.98 -25.54 -4.72
CA ALA A 247 0.38 -25.48 -5.23
C ALA A 247 0.57 -24.48 -6.40
N GLY A 248 -0.46 -23.71 -6.75
CA GLY A 248 -0.45 -22.84 -7.94
C GLY A 248 0.33 -21.53 -7.77
N GLN A 249 0.63 -21.12 -6.53
CA GLN A 249 1.35 -19.87 -6.28
C GLN A 249 2.32 -20.02 -5.10
N SER A 250 3.57 -19.60 -5.31
CA SER A 250 4.52 -19.46 -4.20
C SER A 250 4.51 -18.04 -3.65
N ARG A 251 4.59 -17.93 -2.32
CA ARG A 251 4.80 -16.64 -1.65
C ARG A 251 6.06 -15.96 -2.18
N ARG A 252 7.15 -16.71 -2.33
CA ARG A 252 8.45 -16.19 -2.78
C ARG A 252 8.34 -15.53 -4.17
N ARG A 253 7.67 -16.18 -5.13
CA ARG A 253 7.50 -15.61 -6.48
C ARG A 253 6.66 -14.35 -6.44
N TYR A 254 5.53 -14.37 -5.75
CA TYR A 254 4.67 -13.20 -5.65
C TYR A 254 5.36 -12.04 -4.94
N LYS A 255 6.10 -12.29 -3.85
CA LYS A 255 6.88 -11.27 -3.14
C LYS A 255 7.91 -10.60 -4.04
N ARG A 256 8.57 -11.35 -4.93
CA ARG A 256 9.47 -10.76 -5.92
C ARG A 256 8.74 -9.87 -6.93
N ASN A 257 7.57 -10.30 -7.41
CA ASN A 257 6.76 -9.51 -8.35
C ASN A 257 6.28 -8.21 -7.71
N TRP A 258 5.77 -8.31 -6.48
CA TRP A 258 5.38 -7.20 -5.63
C TRP A 258 6.52 -6.18 -5.46
N PHE A 259 7.73 -6.66 -5.14
CA PHE A 259 8.89 -5.78 -4.97
C PHE A 259 9.22 -5.03 -6.26
N LEU A 260 9.25 -5.72 -7.40
CA LEU A 260 9.53 -5.12 -8.70
C LEU A 260 8.47 -4.06 -9.07
N TRP A 261 7.20 -4.34 -8.82
CA TRP A 261 6.10 -3.40 -9.04
C TRP A 261 6.26 -2.13 -8.21
N ASN A 262 6.44 -2.27 -6.90
CA ASN A 262 6.59 -1.10 -6.03
C ASN A 262 7.87 -0.32 -6.29
N ARG A 263 8.97 -1.01 -6.65
CA ARG A 263 10.22 -0.33 -7.04
C ARG A 263 10.01 0.52 -8.29
N GLU A 264 9.22 0.04 -9.24
CA GLU A 264 8.89 0.80 -10.45
C GLU A 264 7.99 2.00 -10.13
N LEU A 265 6.97 1.83 -9.27
CA LEU A 265 6.15 2.95 -8.79
C LEU A 265 7.02 4.01 -8.12
N MET A 266 7.91 3.60 -7.21
CA MET A 266 8.84 4.51 -6.54
C MET A 266 9.72 5.25 -7.54
N SER A 267 10.36 4.53 -8.46
CA SER A 267 11.25 5.09 -9.49
C SER A 267 10.54 6.11 -10.37
N ARG A 268 9.29 5.80 -10.78
CA ARG A 268 8.54 6.65 -11.70
C ARG A 268 7.94 7.89 -11.04
N PHE A 269 7.49 7.77 -9.80
CA PHE A 269 6.58 8.75 -9.21
C PHE A 269 7.15 9.55 -8.02
N SER A 270 8.28 9.14 -7.40
CA SER A 270 8.81 9.84 -6.21
C SER A 270 9.09 11.34 -6.42
N ASP A 271 9.58 11.71 -7.61
CA ASP A 271 9.99 13.08 -7.92
C ASP A 271 8.99 13.81 -8.84
N ARG A 272 7.77 13.28 -8.99
CA ARG A 272 6.75 13.88 -9.86
C ARG A 272 5.86 14.87 -9.09
N PRO A 273 5.85 16.17 -9.44
CA PRO A 273 4.96 17.13 -8.80
C PRO A 273 3.50 16.70 -8.87
N GLY A 274 2.77 16.91 -7.77
CA GLY A 274 1.36 16.51 -7.66
C GLY A 274 1.12 15.03 -7.36
N ILE A 275 2.18 14.20 -7.29
CA ILE A 275 2.09 12.79 -6.91
C ILE A 275 2.91 12.56 -5.64
N GLU A 276 2.28 11.97 -4.63
CA GLU A 276 2.93 11.59 -3.38
C GLU A 276 2.79 10.08 -3.18
N LEU A 277 3.87 9.43 -2.76
CA LEU A 277 3.83 7.99 -2.46
C LEU A 277 3.24 7.75 -1.07
N ILE A 278 2.31 6.80 -0.99
CA ILE A 278 1.74 6.33 0.28
C ILE A 278 2.26 4.91 0.55
N PRO A 279 3.30 4.74 1.38
CA PRO A 279 4.02 3.48 1.51
C PRO A 279 3.33 2.50 2.46
N LEU A 280 2.16 1.96 2.08
CA LEU A 280 1.41 1.03 2.93
C LEU A 280 2.23 -0.17 3.39
N HIS A 281 3.19 -0.60 2.57
CA HIS A 281 4.00 -1.78 2.81
C HIS A 281 4.87 -1.69 4.06
N VAL A 282 5.32 -0.51 4.47
CA VAL A 282 6.25 -0.40 5.59
C VAL A 282 5.57 -0.71 6.94
N ASN A 283 4.28 -0.38 7.08
CA ASN A 283 3.56 -0.44 8.36
C ASN A 283 2.74 -1.73 8.57
N LEU A 284 2.43 -2.48 7.50
CA LEU A 284 1.59 -3.68 7.60
C LEU A 284 2.32 -4.85 8.30
N ASP A 285 1.79 -5.33 9.43
CA ASP A 285 2.32 -6.54 10.09
C ASP A 285 1.87 -7.80 9.32
N THR A 286 2.68 -8.24 8.38
CA THR A 286 2.39 -9.43 7.54
C THR A 286 2.43 -10.73 8.33
N ALA A 287 2.97 -10.75 9.55
CA ALA A 287 3.02 -11.93 10.40
C ALA A 287 1.76 -12.06 11.28
N ARG A 288 1.24 -10.94 11.79
CA ARG A 288 0.19 -10.94 12.83
C ARG A 288 -1.15 -10.41 12.36
N ASN A 289 -1.19 -9.55 11.34
CA ASN A 289 -2.39 -8.83 10.93
C ASN A 289 -2.92 -9.28 9.56
N MET A 290 -2.65 -10.54 9.22
CA MET A 290 -3.22 -11.24 8.06
C MET A 290 -4.31 -12.20 8.51
N GLN A 291 -5.20 -12.61 7.60
CA GLN A 291 -6.24 -13.57 7.92
C GLN A 291 -5.64 -14.91 8.39
N THR A 292 -6.22 -15.49 9.43
CA THR A 292 -5.83 -16.80 9.97
C THR A 292 -7.02 -17.73 10.11
N GLU A 293 -6.76 -19.03 10.16
CA GLU A 293 -7.72 -20.05 10.56
C GLU A 293 -7.06 -21.06 11.52
N VAL A 294 -7.87 -21.82 12.25
CA VAL A 294 -7.38 -22.91 13.10
C VAL A 294 -7.50 -24.22 12.34
N THR A 295 -6.38 -24.92 12.15
CA THR A 295 -6.33 -26.24 11.51
C THR A 295 -5.67 -27.26 12.44
N ALA A 296 -5.94 -28.54 12.22
CA ALA A 296 -5.15 -29.61 12.84
C ALA A 296 -3.77 -29.69 12.17
N ALA A 297 -2.73 -29.98 12.95
CA ALA A 297 -1.36 -30.12 12.44
C ALA A 297 -1.25 -31.15 11.30
N ASN A 298 -1.97 -32.28 11.42
CA ASN A 298 -2.19 -33.25 10.34
C ASN A 298 -3.28 -34.26 10.73
N ALA A 299 -3.64 -35.17 9.82
CA ALA A 299 -4.69 -36.18 10.03
C ALA A 299 -4.48 -37.11 11.24
N ARG A 300 -3.27 -37.20 11.80
CA ARG A 300 -2.95 -38.03 12.98
C ARG A 300 -2.66 -37.20 14.24
N ASN A 301 -2.67 -35.87 14.13
CA ASN A 301 -2.44 -34.97 15.24
C ASN A 301 -3.47 -33.84 15.20
N ALA A 302 -4.51 -33.97 16.01
CA ALA A 302 -5.60 -32.99 16.12
C ALA A 302 -5.23 -31.74 16.93
N ARG A 303 -3.95 -31.56 17.30
CA ARG A 303 -3.50 -30.34 17.98
C ARG A 303 -3.83 -29.12 17.10
N PRO A 304 -4.54 -28.12 17.64
CA PRO A 304 -4.88 -26.92 16.89
C PRO A 304 -3.64 -26.07 16.64
N GLU A 305 -3.50 -25.61 15.40
CA GLU A 305 -2.48 -24.68 14.94
C GLU A 305 -3.17 -23.50 14.26
N GLN A 306 -2.74 -22.29 14.60
CA GLN A 306 -3.21 -21.08 13.93
C GLN A 306 -2.34 -20.84 12.69
N CYS A 307 -2.95 -20.97 11.52
CA CYS A 307 -2.29 -20.84 10.23
C CYS A 307 -2.81 -19.59 9.51
N GLN A 308 -1.94 -18.83 8.86
CA GLN A 308 -2.41 -17.78 7.95
C GLN A 308 -3.18 -18.41 6.79
N SER A 309 -4.34 -17.84 6.45
CA SER A 309 -5.32 -18.43 5.55
C SER A 309 -5.58 -17.60 4.28
N ASN A 310 -4.98 -16.40 4.20
CA ASN A 310 -5.05 -15.57 3.00
C ASN A 310 -3.69 -15.01 2.58
N GLY A 311 -3.26 -15.29 1.34
CA GLY A 311 -1.96 -14.87 0.82
C GLY A 311 -1.82 -13.36 0.56
N VAL A 312 -2.96 -12.69 0.41
CA VAL A 312 -3.04 -11.30 -0.08
C VAL A 312 -3.81 -10.39 0.88
N HIS A 313 -4.99 -10.82 1.33
CA HIS A 313 -5.90 -9.93 2.05
C HIS A 313 -5.55 -9.85 3.53
N PRO A 314 -5.35 -8.63 4.08
CA PRO A 314 -5.19 -8.43 5.51
C PRO A 314 -6.41 -8.87 6.33
N ALA A 315 -6.18 -9.07 7.63
CA ALA A 315 -7.26 -9.05 8.62
C ALA A 315 -7.71 -7.60 8.88
N VAL A 316 -8.74 -7.41 9.71
CA VAL A 316 -9.27 -6.08 10.04
C VAL A 316 -8.17 -5.17 10.60
N GLU A 317 -7.31 -5.69 11.46
CA GLU A 317 -6.19 -4.99 12.08
C GLU A 317 -5.17 -4.53 11.02
N GLY A 318 -4.93 -5.33 9.98
CA GLY A 318 -4.01 -4.96 8.90
C GLY A 318 -4.60 -3.88 7.99
N TYR A 319 -5.91 -3.90 7.76
CA TYR A 319 -6.60 -2.79 7.10
C TYR A 319 -6.58 -1.51 7.93
N ARG A 320 -6.63 -1.60 9.26
CA ARG A 320 -6.44 -0.42 10.14
C ARG A 320 -5.02 0.14 10.03
N GLN A 321 -4.00 -0.72 9.96
CA GLN A 321 -2.63 -0.27 9.72
C GLN A 321 -2.46 0.42 8.35
N MET A 322 -3.18 -0.03 7.32
CA MET A 322 -3.24 0.70 6.05
C MET A 322 -3.90 2.08 6.22
N ALA A 323 -4.99 2.15 6.99
CA ALA A 323 -5.67 3.40 7.29
C ALA A 323 -4.76 4.38 8.06
N ASP A 324 -3.95 3.91 9.02
CA ASP A 324 -3.01 4.76 9.76
C ASP A 324 -2.00 5.46 8.82
N VAL A 325 -1.48 4.75 7.81
CA VAL A 325 -0.53 5.31 6.84
C VAL A 325 -1.21 6.36 5.96
N VAL A 326 -2.42 6.07 5.47
CA VAL A 326 -3.17 7.01 4.63
C VAL A 326 -3.62 8.23 5.46
N TYR A 327 -4.01 8.03 6.72
CA TYR A 327 -4.37 9.10 7.65
C TYR A 327 -3.18 10.04 7.86
N ALA A 328 -2.00 9.48 8.15
CA ALA A 328 -0.78 10.26 8.28
C ALA A 328 -0.46 11.04 7.00
N TRP A 329 -0.72 10.47 5.82
CA TRP A 329 -0.56 11.18 4.55
C TRP A 329 -1.57 12.32 4.36
N LEU A 330 -2.85 12.10 4.69
CA LEU A 330 -3.94 13.08 4.54
C LEU A 330 -3.79 14.29 5.46
N LYS A 331 -3.21 14.10 6.66
CA LYS A 331 -2.90 15.20 7.57
C LYS A 331 -2.05 16.26 6.89
N ALA A 332 -2.32 17.53 7.16
CA ALA A 332 -1.50 18.64 6.68
C ALA A 332 -0.43 19.00 7.71
#